data_AF-A0A9E7AAT5-F1
#
_entry.id   AF-A0A9E7AAT5-F1
#
_cell.length_a   1.000
_cell.length_b   1.000
_cell.length_c   1.000
_cell.angle_alpha   90.00
_cell.angle_beta   90.00
_cell.angle_gamma   90.00
#
_symmetry.space_group_name_H-M   'P 1'
#
loop_
_entity.id
_entity.type
_entity.pdbx_description
1 polymer ?
#
loop_
_entity_poly.entity_id
_entity_poly.type
_entity_poly.pdbx_seq_one_letter_code
_entity_poly.pdbx_strand_id
1 'polypeptide(L)'
;MLEIQNLTRRFGASLALDGASLDAGPAEVVALLGPSGCGKTTTLRIVAGFESADSGSVTLAGRDLIRLAPHQRDIGLVFQDYALFPHMSVADNIAYGLRRRGMAKPERSRRVTEMLDLVRLSGLDARRPTQLSGGQQQRVALARALAIDPRLLLLDEPLSNLDAKLRHTLQGELRGILTRIGTTTLIVTHDQEEAMALADRIAIMAQQGGGGRVLQIGTPREVYEQPACRFVAEFLGSALWLEGRTEPGGFVTSAGTRLACAPPRRMARAHGLLIRPEALRPGPPGEGENLLPAQVLGSRYRGAAILLDLLVEDRAPVSLALPHDAGIPSPGERLTLAVQPGACLAVPVEAG
;
A
#
# COMPACT_ATOMS: atom_id res chain seq x y z
N MET A 1 8.00 17.96 7.33
CA MET A 1 6.90 17.13 7.87
C MET A 1 5.60 17.60 7.24
N LEU A 2 4.84 16.65 6.70
CA LEU A 2 3.44 16.81 6.29
C LEU A 2 2.57 16.33 7.44
N GLU A 3 1.52 17.08 7.77
CA GLU A 3 0.52 16.68 8.76
C GLU A 3 -0.87 16.87 8.19
N ILE A 4 -1.69 15.82 8.26
CA ILE A 4 -3.10 15.81 7.91
C ILE A 4 -3.86 15.46 9.18
N GLN A 5 -4.73 16.35 9.64
CA GLN A 5 -5.47 16.15 10.89
C GLN A 5 -6.97 16.26 10.65
N ASN A 6 -7.70 15.21 11.01
CA ASN A 6 -9.16 15.12 11.02
C ASN A 6 -9.82 15.59 9.70
N LEU A 7 -9.24 15.19 8.57
CA LEU A 7 -9.67 15.66 7.26
C LEU A 7 -11.04 15.08 6.92
N THR A 8 -11.98 15.97 6.60
CA THR A 8 -13.35 15.62 6.23
C THR A 8 -13.69 16.20 4.87
N ARG A 9 -14.35 15.40 4.01
CA ARG A 9 -14.81 15.86 2.71
C ARG A 9 -16.08 15.13 2.28
N ARG A 10 -17.10 15.89 1.88
CA ARG A 10 -18.38 15.46 1.33
C ARG A 10 -18.54 15.90 -0.13
N PHE A 11 -19.17 15.02 -0.91
CA PHE A 11 -19.65 15.30 -2.26
C PHE A 11 -21.17 15.13 -2.26
N GLY A 12 -21.89 16.25 -2.10
CA GLY A 12 -23.33 16.23 -1.87
C GLY A 12 -23.66 15.46 -0.59
N ALA A 13 -24.39 14.35 -0.73
CA ALA A 13 -24.74 13.47 0.39
C ALA A 13 -23.65 12.43 0.74
N SER A 14 -22.68 12.20 -0.15
CA SER A 14 -21.64 11.18 0.04
C SER A 14 -20.49 11.72 0.89
N LEU A 15 -20.15 11.04 1.98
CA LEU A 15 -19.00 11.36 2.83
C LEU A 15 -17.77 10.61 2.31
N ALA A 16 -16.88 11.30 1.61
CA ALA A 16 -15.67 10.67 1.07
C ALA A 16 -14.59 10.46 2.13
N LEU A 17 -14.43 11.42 3.03
CA LEU A 17 -13.47 11.39 4.13
C LEU A 17 -14.16 11.80 5.43
N ASP A 18 -13.83 11.12 6.53
CA ASP A 18 -14.47 11.31 7.83
C ASP A 18 -13.44 11.31 8.95
N GLY A 19 -12.73 12.42 9.13
CA GLY A 19 -11.70 12.53 10.16
C GLY A 19 -10.39 11.80 9.81
N ALA A 20 -10.03 11.68 8.53
CA ALA A 20 -8.80 11.03 8.12
C ALA A 20 -7.56 11.81 8.63
N SER A 21 -6.67 11.12 9.36
CA SER A 21 -5.45 11.70 9.91
C SER A 21 -4.25 10.87 9.53
N LEU A 22 -3.16 11.51 9.10
CA LEU A 22 -1.87 10.89 8.83
C LEU A 22 -0.77 11.94 8.87
N ASP A 23 0.46 11.48 9.03
CA ASP A 23 1.66 12.30 9.02
C ASP A 23 2.72 11.68 8.10
N ALA A 24 3.62 12.52 7.60
CA ALA A 24 4.86 12.08 6.95
C ALA A 24 6.04 12.96 7.38
N GLY A 25 7.05 12.32 7.95
CA GLY A 25 8.29 12.93 8.40
C GLY A 25 9.13 13.52 7.25
N PRO A 26 10.14 14.35 7.58
CA PRO A 26 11.14 14.78 6.60
C PRO A 26 11.81 13.57 5.93
N ALA A 27 11.95 13.61 4.61
CA ALA A 27 12.55 12.55 3.80
C ALA A 27 11.89 11.15 3.91
N GLU A 28 10.68 11.08 4.48
CA GLU A 28 9.93 9.84 4.62
C GLU A 28 9.03 9.58 3.41
N VAL A 29 8.95 8.32 2.98
CA VAL A 29 7.99 7.84 2.00
C VAL A 29 6.83 7.16 2.73
N VAL A 30 5.64 7.75 2.65
CA VAL A 30 4.41 7.17 3.21
C VAL A 30 3.48 6.73 2.08
N ALA A 31 3.03 5.48 2.12
CA ALA A 31 2.00 4.98 1.21
C ALA A 31 0.62 5.04 1.86
N LEU A 32 -0.31 5.71 1.22
CA LEU A 32 -1.73 5.66 1.50
C LEU A 32 -2.36 4.53 0.69
N LEU A 33 -2.70 3.45 1.39
CA LEU A 33 -3.15 2.20 0.80
C LEU A 33 -4.59 1.91 1.22
N GLY A 34 -5.41 1.36 0.34
CA GLY A 34 -6.77 0.95 0.69
C GLY A 34 -7.63 0.62 -0.53
N PRO A 35 -8.85 0.10 -0.34
CA PRO A 35 -9.76 -0.25 -1.45
C PRO A 35 -10.15 0.95 -2.31
N SER A 36 -10.70 0.67 -3.49
CA SER A 36 -11.33 1.71 -4.33
C SER A 36 -12.44 2.43 -3.56
N GLY A 37 -12.49 3.76 -3.66
CA GLY A 37 -13.52 4.57 -3.01
C GLY A 37 -13.31 4.92 -1.53
N CYS A 38 -12.20 4.51 -0.89
CA CYS A 38 -11.93 4.88 0.51
C CYS A 38 -11.35 6.29 0.71
N GLY A 39 -11.29 7.13 -0.34
CA GLY A 39 -10.90 8.53 -0.24
C GLY A 39 -9.41 8.85 -0.42
N LYS A 40 -8.58 7.90 -0.88
CA LYS A 40 -7.13 8.13 -1.10
C LYS A 40 -6.85 9.28 -2.07
N THR A 41 -7.41 9.20 -3.28
CA THR A 41 -7.25 10.25 -4.31
C THR A 41 -7.87 11.57 -3.86
N THR A 42 -8.98 11.53 -3.10
CA THR A 42 -9.56 12.74 -2.48
C THR A 42 -8.57 13.37 -1.50
N THR A 43 -7.93 12.59 -0.63
CA THR A 43 -6.90 13.05 0.30
C THR A 43 -5.74 13.69 -0.45
N LEU A 44 -5.20 13.01 -1.47
CA LEU A 44 -4.10 13.53 -2.30
C LEU A 44 -4.49 14.84 -3.01
N ARG A 45 -5.69 14.92 -3.60
CA ARG A 45 -6.18 16.14 -4.26
C ARG A 45 -6.37 17.30 -3.28
N ILE A 46 -6.80 17.04 -2.06
CA ILE A 46 -6.88 18.07 -1.01
C ILE A 46 -5.49 18.57 -0.64
N VAL A 47 -4.49 17.69 -0.49
CA VAL A 47 -3.09 18.09 -0.22
C VAL A 47 -2.51 18.90 -1.39
N ALA A 48 -2.79 18.49 -2.63
CA ALA A 48 -2.36 19.20 -3.84
C ALA A 48 -3.11 20.52 -4.09
N GLY A 49 -4.29 20.71 -3.48
CA GLY A 49 -5.14 21.89 -3.62
C GLY A 49 -6.10 21.86 -4.80
N PHE A 50 -6.27 20.70 -5.44
CA PHE A 50 -7.28 20.48 -6.48
C PHE A 50 -8.66 20.18 -5.91
N GLU A 51 -8.75 19.97 -4.60
CA GLU A 51 -9.99 19.76 -3.87
C GLU A 51 -9.95 20.53 -2.54
N SER A 52 -11.10 20.97 -2.06
CA SER A 52 -11.21 21.64 -0.76
C SER A 52 -11.60 20.64 0.32
N ALA A 53 -11.12 20.84 1.55
CA ALA A 53 -11.61 20.11 2.72
C ALA A 53 -12.84 20.85 3.31
N ASP A 54 -13.79 20.10 3.86
CA ASP A 54 -14.90 20.71 4.61
C ASP A 54 -14.49 21.03 6.04
N SER A 55 -13.62 20.20 6.63
CA SER A 55 -12.99 20.44 7.92
C SER A 55 -11.65 19.67 8.04
N GLY A 56 -10.92 19.95 9.11
CA GLY A 56 -9.57 19.43 9.35
C GLY A 56 -8.48 20.42 8.93
N SER A 57 -7.23 19.98 9.01
CA SER A 57 -6.07 20.78 8.60
C SER A 57 -5.07 19.97 7.79
N VAL A 58 -4.36 20.66 6.90
CA VAL A 58 -3.22 20.10 6.16
C VAL A 58 -2.06 21.09 6.29
N THR A 59 -0.98 20.70 6.94
CA THR A 59 0.22 21.53 7.06
C THR A 59 1.44 20.87 6.44
N LEU A 60 2.34 21.68 5.89
CA LEU A 60 3.62 21.23 5.35
C LEU A 60 4.73 22.14 5.87
N ALA A 61 5.64 21.57 6.67
CA ALA A 61 6.69 22.30 7.37
C ALA A 61 6.13 23.50 8.17
N GLY A 62 5.03 23.27 8.90
CA GLY A 62 4.33 24.27 9.71
C GLY A 62 3.48 25.27 8.93
N ARG A 63 3.48 25.21 7.59
CA ARG A 63 2.65 26.09 6.75
C ARG A 63 1.30 25.44 6.43
N ASP A 64 0.21 26.13 6.75
CA ASP A 64 -1.14 25.71 6.36
C ASP A 64 -1.31 25.71 4.83
N LEU A 65 -1.63 24.55 4.27
CA LEU A 65 -1.84 24.37 2.85
C LEU A 65 -3.27 24.64 2.40
N ILE A 66 -4.28 24.52 3.28
CA ILE A 66 -5.70 24.59 2.90
C ILE A 66 -6.03 25.92 2.21
N ARG A 67 -5.43 27.02 2.70
CA ARG A 67 -5.68 28.38 2.18
C ARG A 67 -4.88 28.73 0.93
N LEU A 68 -3.96 27.87 0.50
CA LEU A 68 -3.08 28.12 -0.62
C LEU A 68 -3.63 27.54 -1.91
N ALA A 69 -3.53 28.30 -2.99
CA ALA A 69 -3.79 27.78 -4.33
C ALA A 69 -2.73 26.71 -4.70
N PRO A 70 -3.03 25.73 -5.57
CA PRO A 70 -2.11 24.63 -5.92
C PRO A 70 -0.68 25.08 -6.25
N HIS A 71 -0.53 26.12 -7.07
CA HIS A 71 0.77 26.63 -7.51
C HIS A 71 1.61 27.29 -6.40
N GLN A 72 1.02 27.59 -5.24
CA GLN A 72 1.68 28.23 -4.09
C GLN A 72 2.14 27.22 -3.02
N ARG A 73 1.79 25.93 -3.17
CA ARG A 73 2.03 24.87 -2.18
C ARG A 73 3.43 24.28 -2.23
N ASP A 74 4.19 24.54 -3.29
CA ASP A 74 5.57 24.03 -3.48
C ASP A 74 5.68 22.50 -3.45
N ILE A 75 4.73 21.85 -4.14
CA ILE A 75 4.54 20.40 -4.22
C ILE A 75 4.83 19.92 -5.65
N GLY A 76 5.52 18.79 -5.78
CA GLY A 76 5.63 18.04 -7.02
C GLY A 76 4.52 16.98 -7.09
N LEU A 77 3.82 16.86 -8.22
CA LEU A 77 2.74 15.89 -8.39
C LEU A 77 2.95 15.06 -9.65
N VAL A 78 2.82 13.74 -9.51
CA VAL A 78 2.74 12.78 -10.60
C VAL A 78 1.34 12.17 -10.60
N PHE A 79 0.62 12.39 -11.69
CA PHE A 79 -0.73 11.85 -11.92
C PHE A 79 -0.67 10.40 -12.42
N GLN A 80 -1.77 9.67 -12.25
CA GLN A 80 -1.94 8.30 -12.73
C GLN A 80 -1.75 8.15 -14.25
N ASP A 81 -2.20 9.14 -15.03
CA ASP A 81 -2.02 9.20 -16.49
C ASP A 81 -0.71 9.90 -16.91
N TYR A 82 0.16 10.20 -15.94
CA TYR A 82 1.40 10.97 -16.06
C TYR A 82 1.23 12.44 -16.48
N ALA A 83 0.09 12.80 -17.08
CA ALA A 83 -0.26 14.13 -17.58
C ALA A 83 0.90 14.84 -18.32
N LEU A 84 1.66 14.10 -19.14
CA LEU A 84 2.75 14.68 -19.94
C LEU A 84 2.17 15.56 -21.05
N PHE A 85 2.85 16.67 -21.36
CA PHE A 85 2.43 17.55 -22.46
C PHE A 85 2.83 16.90 -23.80
N PRO A 86 1.88 16.41 -24.61
CA PRO A 86 2.18 15.56 -25.76
C PRO A 86 2.88 16.32 -26.90
N HIS A 87 2.72 17.64 -26.93
CA HIS A 87 3.32 18.54 -27.91
C HIS A 87 4.72 19.02 -27.51
N MET A 88 5.17 18.74 -26.29
CA MET A 88 6.50 19.13 -25.79
C MET A 88 7.48 17.96 -25.85
N SER A 89 8.78 18.26 -26.01
CA SER A 89 9.84 17.27 -25.84
C SER A 89 9.95 16.80 -24.38
N VAL A 90 10.73 15.75 -24.12
CA VAL A 90 11.07 15.31 -22.76
C VAL A 90 11.75 16.44 -21.99
N ALA A 91 12.77 17.06 -22.59
CA ALA A 91 13.47 18.18 -21.99
C ALA A 91 12.51 19.35 -21.66
N ASP A 92 11.58 19.66 -22.58
CA ASP A 92 10.60 20.74 -22.38
C ASP A 92 9.58 20.43 -21.30
N ASN A 93 9.17 19.16 -21.17
CA ASN A 93 8.29 18.68 -20.10
C ASN A 93 8.97 18.92 -18.75
N ILE A 94 10.22 18.47 -18.58
CA ILE A 94 11.00 18.64 -17.34
C ILE A 94 11.23 20.15 -17.07
N ALA A 95 11.55 20.92 -18.10
CA ALA A 95 11.82 22.35 -18.00
C ALA A 95 10.58 23.22 -17.74
N TYR A 96 9.36 22.69 -17.85
CA TYR A 96 8.13 23.50 -17.83
C TYR A 96 7.95 24.29 -16.53
N GLY A 97 8.03 23.62 -15.37
CA GLY A 97 7.88 24.26 -14.06
C GLY A 97 8.99 25.29 -13.79
N LEU A 98 10.21 24.98 -14.22
CA LEU A 98 11.38 25.87 -14.09
C LEU A 98 11.19 27.17 -14.88
N ARG A 99 10.66 27.09 -16.12
CA ARG A 99 10.32 28.27 -16.93
C ARG A 99 9.27 29.14 -16.24
N ARG A 100 8.24 28.51 -15.67
CA ARG A 100 7.16 29.23 -14.96
C ARG A 100 7.67 29.94 -13.69
N ARG A 101 8.71 29.40 -13.04
CA ARG A 101 9.41 30.03 -11.90
C ARG A 101 10.47 31.07 -12.31
N GLY A 102 10.61 31.36 -13.62
CA GLY A 102 11.56 32.38 -14.10
C GLY A 102 13.02 31.95 -14.08
N MET A 103 13.33 30.66 -13.96
CA MET A 103 14.71 30.16 -13.93
C MET A 103 15.44 30.44 -15.25
N ALA A 104 16.65 30.98 -15.15
CA ALA A 104 17.48 31.37 -16.29
C ALA A 104 17.79 30.16 -17.21
N LYS A 105 17.97 30.42 -18.50
CA LYS A 105 18.17 29.35 -19.51
C LYS A 105 19.36 28.42 -19.20
N PRO A 106 20.56 28.91 -18.83
CA PRO A 106 21.70 28.04 -18.54
C PRO A 106 21.46 27.12 -17.34
N GLU A 107 20.94 27.67 -16.24
CA GLU A 107 20.61 26.94 -15.02
C GLU A 107 19.53 25.90 -15.27
N ARG A 108 18.49 26.26 -16.02
CA ARG A 108 17.43 25.35 -16.41
C ARG A 108 17.94 24.18 -17.25
N SER A 109 18.81 24.44 -18.23
CA SER A 109 19.41 23.38 -19.05
C SER A 109 20.22 22.41 -18.20
N ARG A 110 21.02 22.92 -17.26
CA ARG A 110 21.76 22.08 -16.31
C ARG A 110 20.81 21.22 -15.45
N ARG A 111 19.77 21.82 -14.87
CA ARG A 111 18.79 21.10 -14.06
C ARG A 111 18.07 20.01 -14.86
N VAL A 112 17.73 20.26 -16.12
CA VAL A 112 17.13 19.25 -16.99
C VAL A 112 18.07 18.07 -17.21
N THR A 113 19.36 18.31 -17.47
CA THR A 113 20.36 17.25 -17.60
C THR A 113 20.48 16.44 -16.31
N GLU A 114 20.57 17.10 -15.15
CA GLU A 114 20.62 16.43 -13.84
C GLU A 114 19.39 15.52 -13.62
N MET A 115 18.20 15.98 -14.00
CA MET A 115 16.97 15.18 -13.88
C MET A 115 16.95 14.00 -14.84
N LEU A 116 17.42 14.17 -16.08
CA LEU A 116 17.50 13.08 -17.06
C LEU A 116 18.47 11.99 -16.61
N ASP A 117 19.62 12.37 -16.05
CA ASP A 117 20.59 11.43 -15.49
C ASP A 117 20.02 10.69 -14.28
N LEU A 118 19.32 11.41 -13.38
CA LEU A 118 18.66 10.83 -12.21
C LEU A 118 17.66 9.73 -12.60
N VAL A 119 16.87 9.96 -13.65
CA VAL A 119 15.87 8.98 -14.11
C VAL A 119 16.37 8.06 -15.23
N ARG A 120 17.68 8.09 -15.53
CA ARG A 120 18.34 7.25 -16.56
C ARG A 120 17.69 7.37 -17.94
N LEU A 121 17.41 8.60 -18.38
CA LEU A 121 16.85 8.92 -19.69
C LEU A 121 17.76 9.85 -20.52
N SER A 122 19.04 9.96 -20.17
CA SER A 122 20.03 10.73 -20.92
C SER A 122 20.04 10.30 -22.40
N GLY A 123 20.00 11.28 -23.32
CA GLY A 123 19.91 11.04 -24.76
C GLY A 123 18.48 10.85 -25.32
N LEU A 124 17.46 10.91 -24.47
CA LEU A 124 16.04 10.90 -24.88
C LEU A 124 15.40 12.30 -24.83
N ASP A 125 16.20 13.34 -24.63
CA ASP A 125 15.82 14.71 -24.34
C ASP A 125 14.88 15.31 -25.40
N ALA A 126 15.18 15.01 -26.68
CA ALA A 126 14.47 15.54 -27.83
C ALA A 126 13.19 14.75 -28.20
N ARG A 127 12.97 13.57 -27.60
CA ARG A 127 11.79 12.75 -27.90
C ARG A 127 10.52 13.41 -27.37
N ARG A 128 9.39 13.07 -27.98
CA ARG A 128 8.04 13.40 -27.47
C ARG A 128 7.49 12.23 -26.65
N PRO A 129 6.54 12.47 -25.73
CA PRO A 129 5.93 11.42 -24.91
C PRO A 129 5.41 10.21 -25.70
N THR A 130 4.85 10.43 -26.90
CA THR A 130 4.33 9.37 -27.78
C THR A 130 5.42 8.44 -28.33
N GLN A 131 6.70 8.79 -28.22
CA GLN A 131 7.85 8.01 -28.66
C GLN A 131 8.52 7.24 -27.51
N LEU A 132 7.88 7.23 -26.33
CA LEU A 132 8.39 6.63 -25.10
C LEU A 132 7.51 5.46 -24.65
N SER A 133 8.12 4.46 -24.04
CA SER A 133 7.38 3.41 -23.32
C SER A 133 6.67 3.97 -22.08
N GLY A 134 5.69 3.23 -21.53
CA GLY A 134 4.97 3.65 -20.31
C GLY A 134 5.89 3.93 -19.13
N GLY A 135 6.89 3.07 -18.88
CA GLY A 135 7.89 3.29 -17.83
C GLY A 135 8.78 4.51 -18.09
N GLN A 136 9.13 4.78 -19.35
CA GLN A 136 9.86 6.00 -19.70
C GLN A 136 9.00 7.25 -19.47
N GLN A 137 7.71 7.23 -19.84
CA GLN A 137 6.79 8.35 -19.59
C GLN A 137 6.65 8.64 -18.09
N GLN A 138 6.49 7.60 -17.27
CA GLN A 138 6.45 7.71 -15.82
C GLN A 138 7.71 8.41 -15.28
N ARG A 139 8.90 7.97 -15.72
CA ARG A 139 10.17 8.56 -15.32
C ARG A 139 10.30 10.02 -15.74
N VAL A 140 9.78 10.41 -16.91
CA VAL A 140 9.71 11.82 -17.33
C VAL A 140 8.77 12.63 -16.43
N ALA A 141 7.62 12.07 -16.04
CA ALA A 141 6.69 12.75 -15.14
C ALA A 141 7.29 12.96 -13.75
N LEU A 142 8.00 11.95 -13.23
CA LEU A 142 8.76 12.04 -11.99
C LEU A 142 9.87 13.10 -12.07
N ALA A 143 10.70 13.06 -13.12
CA ALA A 143 11.72 14.07 -13.37
C ALA A 143 11.14 15.50 -13.43
N ARG A 144 10.00 15.67 -14.09
CA ARG A 144 9.30 16.97 -14.15
C ARG A 144 8.81 17.43 -12.77
N ALA A 145 8.27 16.54 -11.96
CA ALA A 145 7.80 16.87 -10.61
C ALA A 145 8.96 17.25 -9.68
N LEU A 146 10.12 16.59 -9.82
CA LEU A 146 11.32 16.83 -9.01
C LEU A 146 12.16 18.01 -9.48
N ALA A 147 12.05 18.39 -10.75
CA ALA A 147 12.86 19.46 -11.34
C ALA A 147 12.79 20.75 -10.52
N ILE A 148 11.60 21.09 -10.00
CA ILE A 148 11.32 22.29 -9.22
C ILE A 148 11.79 22.24 -7.76
N ASP A 149 12.44 21.15 -7.34
CA ASP A 149 12.93 20.91 -5.98
C ASP A 149 11.82 21.04 -4.92
N PRO A 150 10.76 20.21 -5.00
CA PRO A 150 9.59 20.39 -4.14
C PRO A 150 9.85 19.91 -2.70
N ARG A 151 9.15 20.52 -1.75
CA ARG A 151 9.17 20.09 -0.34
C ARG A 151 8.42 18.79 -0.08
N LEU A 152 7.48 18.47 -0.97
CA LEU A 152 6.63 17.28 -0.90
C LEU A 152 6.40 16.76 -2.31
N LEU A 153 6.58 15.46 -2.48
CA LEU A 153 6.24 14.74 -3.70
C LEU A 153 4.94 13.95 -3.48
N LEU A 154 4.00 14.08 -4.39
CA LEU A 154 2.76 13.32 -4.41
C LEU A 154 2.75 12.40 -5.63
N LEU A 155 2.51 11.11 -5.41
CA LEU A 155 2.40 10.12 -6.48
C LEU A 155 1.01 9.48 -6.43
N ASP A 156 0.22 9.64 -7.49
CA ASP A 156 -1.12 9.05 -7.59
C ASP A 156 -1.08 7.82 -8.49
N GLU A 157 -1.12 6.63 -7.88
CA GLU A 157 -1.03 5.32 -8.53
C GLU A 157 0.06 5.22 -9.60
N PRO A 158 1.34 5.47 -9.24
CA PRO A 158 2.39 5.71 -10.23
C PRO A 158 2.73 4.49 -11.09
N LEU A 159 2.29 3.29 -10.72
CA LEU A 159 2.61 2.02 -11.38
C LEU A 159 1.39 1.19 -11.84
N SER A 160 0.17 1.73 -11.70
CA SER A 160 -1.07 0.97 -11.94
C SER A 160 -1.27 0.58 -13.41
N ASN A 161 -0.83 1.40 -14.35
CA ASN A 161 -1.05 1.23 -15.79
C ASN A 161 0.00 0.34 -16.49
N LEU A 162 0.82 -0.40 -15.74
CA LEU A 162 1.95 -1.17 -16.27
C LEU A 162 1.74 -2.67 -16.08
N ASP A 163 2.30 -3.49 -16.99
CA ASP A 163 2.28 -4.94 -16.83
C ASP A 163 3.11 -5.40 -15.62
N ALA A 164 2.83 -6.58 -15.08
CA ALA A 164 3.41 -7.06 -13.83
C ALA A 164 4.96 -7.15 -13.87
N LYS A 165 5.54 -7.58 -14.99
CA LYS A 165 7.00 -7.73 -15.11
C LYS A 165 7.70 -6.38 -15.13
N LEU A 166 7.17 -5.43 -15.91
CA LEU A 166 7.66 -4.07 -15.95
C LEU A 166 7.47 -3.36 -14.60
N ARG A 167 6.31 -3.55 -13.96
CA ARG A 167 5.99 -2.99 -12.65
C ARG A 167 7.03 -3.38 -11.60
N HIS A 168 7.32 -4.67 -11.46
CA HIS A 168 8.31 -5.16 -10.48
C HIS A 168 9.69 -4.52 -10.69
N THR A 169 10.13 -4.42 -11.95
CA THR A 169 11.41 -3.79 -12.29
C THR A 169 11.42 -2.31 -11.90
N LEU A 170 10.34 -1.58 -12.22
CA LEU A 170 10.23 -0.15 -11.96
C LEU A 170 10.03 0.18 -10.47
N GLN A 171 9.44 -0.72 -9.67
CA GLN A 171 9.32 -0.55 -8.22
C GLN A 171 10.70 -0.35 -7.58
N GLY A 172 11.65 -1.25 -7.87
CA GLY A 172 13.01 -1.17 -7.32
C GLY A 172 13.75 0.11 -7.75
N GLU A 173 13.59 0.51 -9.01
CA GLU A 173 14.19 1.75 -9.51
C GLU A 173 13.55 2.99 -8.87
N LEU A 174 12.22 3.03 -8.75
CA LEU A 174 11.50 4.14 -8.13
C LEU A 174 11.90 4.28 -6.65
N ARG A 175 11.98 3.17 -5.90
CA ARG A 175 12.49 3.18 -4.52
C ARG A 175 13.90 3.75 -4.45
N GLY A 176 14.78 3.35 -5.35
CA GLY A 176 16.14 3.88 -5.43
C GLY A 176 16.18 5.39 -5.70
N ILE A 177 15.33 5.89 -6.60
CA ILE A 177 15.21 7.32 -6.90
C ILE A 177 14.70 8.09 -5.68
N LEU A 178 13.60 7.66 -5.06
CA LEU A 178 13.01 8.31 -3.88
C LEU A 178 14.01 8.37 -2.72
N THR A 179 14.70 7.26 -2.46
CA THR A 179 15.73 7.17 -1.41
C THR A 179 16.88 8.14 -1.67
N ARG A 180 17.34 8.26 -2.93
CA ARG A 180 18.45 9.13 -3.31
C ARG A 180 18.11 10.62 -3.18
N ILE A 181 16.86 11.00 -3.45
CA ILE A 181 16.44 12.40 -3.40
C ILE A 181 16.14 12.83 -1.96
N GLY A 182 15.54 11.95 -1.16
CA GLY A 182 15.17 12.27 0.22
C GLY A 182 14.08 13.34 0.34
N THR A 183 13.23 13.49 -0.69
CA THR A 183 12.03 14.34 -0.59
C THR A 183 10.93 13.58 0.15
N THR A 184 10.28 14.22 1.13
CA THR A 184 9.07 13.66 1.77
C THR A 184 8.05 13.32 0.68
N THR A 185 7.56 12.09 0.67
CA THR A 185 6.71 11.58 -0.40
C THR A 185 5.45 10.94 0.15
N LEU A 186 4.29 11.30 -0.41
CA LEU A 186 3.02 10.61 -0.18
C LEU A 186 2.63 9.87 -1.47
N ILE A 187 2.55 8.55 -1.40
CA ILE A 187 2.16 7.68 -2.51
C ILE A 187 0.74 7.22 -2.26
N VAL A 188 -0.15 7.35 -3.24
CA VAL A 188 -1.46 6.70 -3.23
C VAL A 188 -1.39 5.47 -4.11
N THR A 189 -1.79 4.33 -3.57
CA THR A 189 -1.92 3.09 -4.35
C THR A 189 -3.04 2.20 -3.81
N HIS A 190 -3.53 1.30 -4.64
CA HIS A 190 -4.37 0.17 -4.25
C HIS A 190 -3.60 -1.16 -4.30
N ASP A 191 -2.34 -1.15 -4.75
CA ASP A 191 -1.48 -2.32 -4.87
C ASP A 191 -0.66 -2.49 -3.57
N GLN A 192 -0.82 -3.65 -2.94
CA GLN A 192 -0.16 -3.97 -1.67
C GLN A 192 1.35 -4.17 -1.86
N GLU A 193 1.77 -4.85 -2.94
CA GLU A 193 3.18 -5.11 -3.22
C GLU A 193 3.91 -3.78 -3.46
N GLU A 194 3.27 -2.85 -4.16
CA GLU A 194 3.79 -1.50 -4.35
C GLU A 194 3.98 -0.76 -3.02
N ALA A 195 2.95 -0.74 -2.15
CA ALA A 195 3.05 -0.08 -0.85
C ALA A 195 4.16 -0.71 0.02
N MET A 196 4.25 -2.04 0.05
CA MET A 196 5.26 -2.79 0.81
C MET A 196 6.67 -2.56 0.30
N ALA A 197 6.86 -2.39 -1.01
CA ALA A 197 8.18 -2.23 -1.64
C ALA A 197 8.71 -0.79 -1.61
N LEU A 198 7.80 0.20 -1.67
CA LEU A 198 8.19 1.61 -1.84
C LEU A 198 8.25 2.39 -0.53
N ALA A 199 7.39 2.07 0.44
CA ALA A 199 7.13 2.95 1.57
C ALA A 199 7.92 2.58 2.83
N ASP A 200 8.28 3.62 3.59
CA ASP A 200 8.82 3.47 4.95
C ASP A 200 7.69 3.20 5.96
N ARG A 201 6.52 3.83 5.74
CA ARG A 201 5.27 3.58 6.46
C ARG A 201 4.08 3.47 5.52
N ILE A 202 3.11 2.65 5.91
CA ILE A 202 1.85 2.47 5.19
C ILE A 202 0.71 2.95 6.09
N ALA A 203 -0.09 3.88 5.58
CA ALA A 203 -1.36 4.32 6.16
C ALA A 203 -2.50 3.58 5.44
N ILE A 204 -3.18 2.70 6.16
CA ILE A 204 -4.24 1.85 5.61
C ILE A 204 -5.58 2.52 5.80
N MET A 205 -6.30 2.75 4.70
CA MET A 205 -7.60 3.39 4.67
C MET A 205 -8.72 2.42 4.33
N ALA A 206 -9.86 2.58 5.00
CA ALA A 206 -11.09 1.88 4.69
C ALA A 206 -12.30 2.80 4.83
N GLN A 207 -13.45 2.37 4.32
CA GLN A 207 -14.72 2.99 4.67
C GLN A 207 -15.16 2.51 6.05
N GLN A 208 -15.45 3.45 6.95
CA GLN A 208 -16.08 3.21 8.25
C GLN A 208 -17.11 4.32 8.50
N GLY A 209 -18.29 3.96 9.02
CA GLY A 209 -19.33 4.93 9.33
C GLY A 209 -19.84 5.76 8.13
N GLY A 210 -19.60 5.28 6.89
CA GLY A 210 -20.00 5.96 5.66
C GLY A 210 -18.93 6.83 5.00
N GLY A 211 -17.73 6.98 5.59
CA GLY A 211 -16.62 7.73 4.99
C GLY A 211 -15.25 7.07 5.13
N GLY A 212 -14.28 7.56 4.36
CA GLY A 212 -12.90 7.09 4.38
C GLY A 212 -12.15 7.51 5.65
N ARG A 213 -11.53 6.55 6.34
CA ARG A 213 -10.71 6.75 7.53
C ARG A 213 -9.41 5.97 7.45
N VAL A 214 -8.36 6.50 8.09
CA VAL A 214 -7.11 5.75 8.30
C VAL A 214 -7.30 4.85 9.52
N LEU A 215 -7.13 3.54 9.34
CA LEU A 215 -7.32 2.52 10.38
C LEU A 215 -6.03 2.16 11.11
N GLN A 216 -4.91 2.21 10.40
CA GLN A 216 -3.60 1.87 10.95
C GLN A 216 -2.51 2.59 10.16
N ILE A 217 -1.48 3.04 10.87
CA ILE A 217 -0.24 3.50 10.27
C ILE A 217 0.91 2.75 10.94
N GLY A 218 1.83 2.22 10.14
CA GLY A 218 3.02 1.54 10.65
C GLY A 218 3.97 1.19 9.51
N THR A 219 5.13 0.64 9.83
CA THR A 219 6.04 0.08 8.82
C THR A 219 5.36 -1.06 8.06
N PRO A 220 5.80 -1.39 6.83
CA PRO A 220 5.32 -2.56 6.08
C PRO A 220 5.23 -3.84 6.91
N ARG A 221 6.25 -4.08 7.74
CA ARG A 221 6.31 -5.23 8.64
C ARG A 221 5.28 -5.14 9.77
N GLU A 222 5.17 -4.01 10.45
CA GLU A 222 4.23 -3.83 11.56
C GLU A 222 2.77 -3.98 11.12
N VAL A 223 2.38 -3.39 9.99
CA VAL A 223 0.99 -3.49 9.51
C VAL A 223 0.64 -4.92 9.09
N TYR A 224 1.63 -5.68 8.58
CA TYR A 224 1.45 -7.07 8.18
C TYR A 224 1.39 -8.06 9.35
N GLU A 225 2.37 -7.96 10.27
CA GLU A 225 2.56 -8.85 11.42
C GLU A 225 1.68 -8.49 12.62
N GLN A 226 1.26 -7.24 12.74
CA GLN A 226 0.46 -6.73 13.86
C GLN A 226 -0.71 -5.87 13.36
N PRO A 227 -1.64 -6.45 12.58
CA PRO A 227 -2.77 -5.70 12.07
C PRO A 227 -3.67 -5.21 13.21
N ALA A 228 -4.15 -3.98 13.10
CA ALA A 228 -4.93 -3.31 14.13
C ALA A 228 -6.35 -3.87 14.24
N CYS A 229 -6.88 -4.43 13.16
CA CYS A 229 -8.19 -5.07 13.11
C CYS A 229 -8.28 -6.12 12.01
N ARG A 230 -9.36 -6.91 12.01
CA ARG A 230 -9.63 -7.94 11.00
C ARG A 230 -9.54 -7.41 9.57
N PHE A 231 -10.12 -6.24 9.30
CA PHE A 231 -10.06 -5.64 7.97
C PHE A 231 -8.62 -5.44 7.50
N VAL A 232 -7.76 -4.85 8.34
CA VAL A 232 -6.35 -4.62 7.97
C VAL A 232 -5.65 -5.95 7.69
N ALA A 233 -5.92 -6.96 8.51
CA ALA A 233 -5.35 -8.28 8.34
C ALA A 233 -5.71 -8.92 7.00
N GLU A 234 -7.00 -8.99 6.67
CA GLU A 234 -7.52 -9.59 5.44
C GLU A 234 -7.19 -8.74 4.21
N PHE A 235 -7.11 -7.42 4.36
CA PHE A 235 -6.81 -6.51 3.27
C PHE A 235 -5.34 -6.56 2.84
N LEU A 236 -4.39 -6.85 3.73
CA LEU A 236 -2.95 -6.90 3.38
C LEU A 236 -2.48 -8.26 2.83
N GLY A 237 -3.36 -9.26 2.78
CA GLY A 237 -3.03 -10.57 2.28
C GLY A 237 -4.02 -11.62 2.77
N SER A 238 -3.94 -12.80 2.15
CA SER A 238 -4.73 -13.96 2.59
C SER A 238 -4.50 -14.23 4.08
N ALA A 239 -5.57 -14.56 4.79
CA ALA A 239 -5.50 -14.95 6.18
C ALA A 239 -6.65 -15.90 6.52
N LEU A 240 -6.38 -16.85 7.41
CA LEU A 240 -7.39 -17.68 8.04
C LEU A 240 -7.87 -16.97 9.31
N TRP A 241 -9.17 -16.66 9.36
CA TRP A 241 -9.82 -16.11 10.54
C TRP A 241 -10.62 -17.20 11.26
N LEU A 242 -10.27 -17.49 12.51
CA LEU A 242 -10.93 -18.48 13.35
C LEU A 242 -11.65 -17.77 14.50
N GLU A 243 -12.95 -17.96 14.61
CA GLU A 243 -13.72 -17.50 15.77
C GLU A 243 -13.54 -18.45 16.94
N GLY A 244 -13.67 -17.93 18.15
CA GLY A 244 -13.51 -18.74 19.35
C GLY A 244 -13.31 -17.89 20.59
N ARG A 245 -12.63 -18.46 21.58
CA ARG A 245 -12.35 -17.81 22.86
C ARG A 245 -10.92 -18.05 23.29
N THR A 246 -10.37 -17.05 23.97
CA THR A 246 -9.07 -17.18 24.64
C THR A 246 -9.21 -18.01 25.91
N GLU A 247 -8.27 -18.93 26.13
CA GLU A 247 -8.11 -19.70 27.37
C GLU A 247 -6.67 -19.54 27.91
N PRO A 248 -6.39 -19.81 29.20
CA PRO A 248 -5.03 -19.77 29.73
C PRO A 248 -4.10 -20.68 28.92
N GLY A 249 -3.06 -20.10 28.30
CA GLY A 249 -2.11 -20.85 27.48
C GLY A 249 -2.45 -20.97 25.99
N GLY A 250 -3.60 -20.45 25.52
CA GLY A 250 -3.92 -20.52 24.10
C GLY A 250 -5.30 -19.98 23.68
N PHE A 251 -5.82 -20.55 22.60
CA PHE A 251 -7.10 -20.21 21.99
C PHE A 251 -7.87 -21.48 21.65
N VAL A 252 -9.19 -21.48 21.88
CA VAL A 252 -10.07 -22.57 21.48
C VAL A 252 -11.05 -22.06 20.44
N THR A 253 -11.00 -22.65 19.25
CA THR A 253 -11.89 -22.29 18.15
C THR A 253 -13.33 -22.68 18.47
N SER A 254 -14.30 -22.09 17.79
CA SER A 254 -15.71 -22.46 17.92
C SER A 254 -15.99 -23.91 17.53
N ALA A 255 -15.13 -24.53 16.72
CA ALA A 255 -15.20 -25.96 16.39
C ALA A 255 -14.54 -26.86 17.45
N GLY A 256 -13.91 -26.28 18.48
CA GLY A 256 -13.30 -27.02 19.60
C GLY A 256 -11.80 -27.30 19.45
N THR A 257 -11.16 -26.83 18.37
CA THR A 257 -9.71 -27.02 18.17
C THR A 257 -8.92 -26.17 19.16
N ARG A 258 -7.93 -26.78 19.83
CA ARG A 258 -7.02 -26.08 20.76
C ARG A 258 -5.76 -25.63 20.03
N LEU A 259 -5.48 -24.33 20.11
CA LEU A 259 -4.30 -23.72 19.54
C LEU A 259 -3.46 -23.12 20.67
N ALA A 260 -2.27 -23.71 20.92
CA ALA A 260 -1.28 -23.10 21.79
C ALA A 260 -0.62 -21.95 21.07
N CYS A 261 -1.08 -20.75 21.38
CA CYS A 261 -0.60 -19.50 20.83
C CYS A 261 -0.02 -18.68 21.97
N ALA A 262 1.23 -18.21 21.84
CA ALA A 262 1.88 -17.40 22.87
C ALA A 262 1.18 -16.02 22.97
N PRO A 263 0.39 -15.72 24.02
CA PRO A 263 -0.44 -14.54 23.98
C PRO A 263 0.38 -13.25 24.10
N PRO A 264 0.24 -12.27 23.20
CA PRO A 264 0.45 -10.89 23.61
C PRO A 264 -0.62 -10.53 24.66
N ARG A 265 -0.28 -9.68 25.63
CA ARG A 265 -1.15 -9.22 26.75
C ARG A 265 -2.57 -8.74 26.35
N ARG A 266 -2.85 -8.55 25.05
CA ARG A 266 -4.15 -8.15 24.48
C ARG A 266 -5.20 -9.27 24.39
N MET A 267 -4.87 -10.53 24.68
CA MET A 267 -5.78 -11.68 24.47
C MET A 267 -6.96 -11.81 25.45
N ALA A 268 -7.09 -10.99 26.50
CA ALA A 268 -8.17 -11.18 27.48
C ALA A 268 -9.62 -11.02 26.93
N ARG A 269 -9.79 -10.52 25.70
CA ARG A 269 -11.11 -10.26 25.07
C ARG A 269 -11.17 -10.51 23.56
N ALA A 270 -10.24 -11.29 22.98
CA ALA A 270 -10.24 -11.51 21.53
C ALA A 270 -11.40 -12.44 21.12
N HIS A 271 -12.20 -12.02 20.13
CA HIS A 271 -13.30 -12.81 19.55
C HIS A 271 -12.87 -13.66 18.35
N GLY A 272 -11.63 -13.49 17.88
CA GLY A 272 -11.07 -14.27 16.79
C GLY A 272 -9.55 -14.31 16.79
N LEU A 273 -9.03 -15.31 16.10
CA LEU A 273 -7.62 -15.60 15.91
C LEU A 273 -7.31 -15.56 14.41
N LEU A 274 -6.28 -14.81 14.05
CA LEU A 274 -5.80 -14.70 12.69
C LEU A 274 -4.55 -15.58 12.52
N ILE A 275 -4.51 -16.37 11.45
CA ILE A 275 -3.34 -17.15 11.05
C ILE A 275 -3.02 -16.86 9.59
N ARG A 276 -1.77 -16.50 9.32
CA ARG A 276 -1.31 -16.29 7.94
C ARG A 276 -1.07 -17.64 7.24
N PRO A 277 -1.42 -17.81 5.94
CA PRO A 277 -1.26 -19.09 5.26
C PRO A 277 0.17 -19.60 5.25
N GLU A 278 1.17 -18.73 5.14
CA GLU A 278 2.59 -19.09 5.20
C GLU A 278 3.05 -19.64 6.57
N ALA A 279 2.23 -19.47 7.62
CA ALA A 279 2.44 -20.09 8.92
C ALA A 279 1.82 -21.48 9.04
N LEU A 280 1.02 -21.90 8.07
CA LEU A 280 0.42 -23.23 7.99
C LEU A 280 1.35 -24.16 7.23
N ARG A 281 1.43 -25.41 7.67
CA ARG A 281 2.15 -26.48 6.96
C ARG A 281 1.34 -27.76 6.99
N PRO A 282 1.49 -28.68 6.02
CA PRO A 282 0.96 -30.03 6.16
C PRO A 282 1.49 -30.67 7.46
N GLY A 283 0.58 -31.13 8.31
CA GLY A 283 0.85 -31.79 9.58
C GLY A 283 0.57 -33.29 9.52
N PRO A 284 0.94 -34.04 10.57
CA PRO A 284 0.57 -35.45 10.68
C PRO A 284 -0.96 -35.58 10.77
N PRO A 285 -1.55 -36.68 10.25
CA PRO A 285 -2.97 -36.93 10.40
C PRO A 285 -3.32 -37.13 11.88
N GLY A 286 -4.39 -36.48 12.33
CA GLY A 286 -4.93 -36.67 13.68
C GLY A 286 -5.46 -35.39 14.30
N GLU A 287 -5.85 -35.52 15.57
CA GLU A 287 -6.27 -34.41 16.41
C GLU A 287 -5.19 -34.13 17.46
N GLY A 288 -4.95 -32.86 17.73
CA GLY A 288 -3.93 -32.45 18.67
C GLY A 288 -3.89 -30.93 18.80
N GLU A 289 -3.04 -30.47 19.71
CA GLU A 289 -2.77 -29.05 19.85
C GLU A 289 -2.11 -28.51 18.58
N ASN A 290 -2.57 -27.35 18.09
CA ASN A 290 -2.07 -26.71 16.86
C ASN A 290 -2.26 -27.54 15.57
N LEU A 291 -3.18 -28.50 15.56
CA LEU A 291 -3.55 -29.26 14.38
C LEU A 291 -4.98 -28.88 13.94
N LEU A 292 -5.10 -28.31 12.75
CA LEU A 292 -6.37 -27.90 12.14
C LEU A 292 -6.80 -28.91 11.07
N PRO A 293 -7.94 -29.59 11.24
CA PRO A 293 -8.55 -30.36 10.17
C PRO A 293 -8.94 -29.46 9.00
N ALA A 294 -8.59 -29.87 7.78
CA ALA A 294 -8.87 -29.14 6.57
C ALA A 294 -9.32 -30.09 5.45
N GLN A 295 -10.19 -29.60 4.57
CA GLN A 295 -10.61 -30.31 3.35
C GLN A 295 -10.03 -29.60 2.13
N VAL A 296 -9.43 -30.36 1.23
CA VAL A 296 -8.93 -29.86 -0.04
C VAL A 296 -10.13 -29.57 -0.95
N LEU A 297 -10.34 -28.31 -1.32
CA LEU A 297 -11.35 -27.92 -2.30
C LEU A 297 -10.80 -28.04 -3.72
N GLY A 298 -9.51 -27.74 -3.89
CA GLY A 298 -8.84 -27.84 -5.17
C GLY A 298 -7.40 -27.35 -5.11
N SER A 299 -6.72 -27.45 -6.25
CA SER A 299 -5.33 -27.02 -6.42
C SER A 299 -5.16 -26.22 -7.70
N ARG A 300 -4.32 -25.19 -7.66
CA ARG A 300 -3.94 -24.38 -8.83
C ARG A 300 -2.43 -24.32 -8.97
N TYR A 301 -1.93 -24.65 -10.16
CA TYR A 301 -0.50 -24.50 -10.47
C TYR A 301 -0.16 -23.05 -10.80
N ARG A 302 0.88 -22.49 -10.17
CA ARG A 302 1.40 -21.14 -10.43
C ARG A 302 2.90 -21.13 -10.77
N GLY A 303 3.38 -22.18 -11.45
CA GLY A 303 4.80 -22.28 -11.83
C GLY A 303 5.66 -22.73 -10.66
N ALA A 304 6.23 -21.78 -9.91
CA ALA A 304 7.14 -22.08 -8.80
C ALA A 304 6.44 -22.64 -7.55
N ALA A 305 5.11 -22.57 -7.49
CA ALA A 305 4.30 -23.04 -6.37
C ALA A 305 2.97 -23.63 -6.85
N ILE A 306 2.39 -24.49 -6.01
CA ILE A 306 1.01 -24.97 -6.11
C ILE A 306 0.21 -24.26 -5.02
N LEU A 307 -0.87 -23.58 -5.39
CA LEU A 307 -1.83 -23.04 -4.42
C LEU A 307 -2.90 -24.09 -4.14
N LEU A 308 -3.00 -24.55 -2.89
CA LEU A 308 -4.08 -25.41 -2.43
C LEU A 308 -5.18 -24.56 -1.80
N ASP A 309 -6.41 -24.72 -2.26
CA ASP A 309 -7.58 -24.11 -1.64
C ASP A 309 -8.13 -25.06 -0.59
N LEU A 310 -8.16 -24.61 0.65
CA LEU A 310 -8.49 -25.42 1.81
C LEU A 310 -9.71 -24.85 2.52
N LEU A 311 -10.67 -25.72 2.82
CA LEU A 311 -11.77 -25.43 3.75
C LEU A 311 -11.32 -25.84 5.15
N VAL A 312 -11.29 -24.89 6.08
CA VAL A 312 -10.92 -25.12 7.48
C VAL A 312 -12.12 -24.74 8.35
N GLU A 313 -12.60 -25.68 9.18
CA GLU A 313 -13.74 -25.49 10.09
C GLU A 313 -14.99 -24.85 9.43
N ASP A 314 -15.32 -25.23 8.19
CA ASP A 314 -16.44 -24.71 7.40
C ASP A 314 -16.44 -23.17 7.21
N ARG A 315 -15.26 -22.55 7.24
CA ARG A 315 -15.07 -21.11 7.04
C ARG A 315 -14.74 -20.74 5.59
N ALA A 316 -14.46 -19.46 5.35
CA ALA A 316 -13.99 -19.00 4.06
C ALA A 316 -12.72 -19.78 3.63
N PRO A 317 -12.62 -20.22 2.36
CA PRO A 317 -11.45 -20.96 1.90
C PRO A 317 -10.15 -20.16 2.07
N VAL A 318 -9.10 -20.85 2.49
CA VAL A 318 -7.74 -20.29 2.59
C VAL A 318 -6.83 -20.94 1.56
N SER A 319 -6.00 -20.13 0.90
CA SER A 319 -5.02 -20.61 -0.08
C SER A 319 -3.66 -20.83 0.58
N LEU A 320 -3.19 -22.08 0.63
CA LEU A 320 -1.84 -22.44 1.08
C LEU A 320 -0.91 -22.63 -0.12
N ALA A 321 0.25 -21.96 -0.11
CA ALA A 321 1.28 -22.17 -1.12
C ALA A 321 2.19 -23.36 -0.72
N LEU A 322 2.26 -24.36 -1.58
CA LEU A 322 3.20 -25.47 -1.49
C LEU A 322 4.30 -25.35 -2.56
N PRO A 323 5.50 -25.89 -2.30
CA PRO A 323 6.53 -26.06 -3.31
C PRO A 323 6.02 -26.81 -4.55
N HIS A 324 6.52 -26.49 -5.73
CA HIS A 324 6.10 -27.10 -7.00
C HIS A 324 6.30 -28.62 -7.09
N ASP A 325 7.22 -29.18 -6.29
CA ASP A 325 7.57 -30.59 -6.20
C ASP A 325 6.79 -31.33 -5.10
N ALA A 326 5.93 -30.63 -4.36
CA ALA A 326 5.03 -31.26 -3.41
C ALA A 326 3.99 -32.13 -4.14
N GLY A 327 3.67 -33.29 -3.56
CA GLY A 327 2.54 -34.11 -4.03
C GLY A 327 1.24 -33.31 -4.01
N ILE A 328 0.48 -33.35 -5.10
CA ILE A 328 -0.80 -32.63 -5.23
C ILE A 328 -1.91 -33.49 -4.62
N PRO A 329 -2.53 -33.06 -3.50
CA PRO A 329 -3.66 -33.77 -2.92
C PRO A 329 -4.87 -33.72 -3.85
N SER A 330 -5.73 -34.73 -3.80
CA SER A 330 -6.95 -34.76 -4.62
C SER A 330 -8.05 -33.88 -4.02
N PRO A 331 -8.89 -33.22 -4.83
CA PRO A 331 -10.08 -32.54 -4.32
C PRO A 331 -10.96 -33.49 -3.50
N GLY A 332 -11.43 -33.01 -2.35
CA GLY A 332 -12.23 -33.77 -1.37
C GLY A 332 -11.40 -34.51 -0.32
N GLU A 333 -10.09 -34.64 -0.51
CA GLU A 333 -9.18 -35.25 0.47
C GLU A 333 -9.13 -34.43 1.76
N ARG A 334 -9.02 -35.13 2.91
CA ARG A 334 -8.83 -34.49 4.22
C ARG A 334 -7.34 -34.41 4.52
N LEU A 335 -6.88 -33.22 4.86
CA LEU A 335 -5.54 -33.02 5.41
C LEU A 335 -5.61 -32.44 6.82
N THR A 336 -4.48 -32.49 7.51
CA THR A 336 -4.29 -31.78 8.77
C THR A 336 -3.25 -30.69 8.53
N LEU A 337 -3.54 -29.47 8.97
CA LEU A 337 -2.63 -28.34 8.94
C LEU A 337 -2.02 -28.15 10.32
N ALA A 338 -0.69 -28.13 10.40
CA ALA A 338 0.04 -27.74 11.59
C ALA A 338 0.23 -26.22 11.61
N VAL A 339 -0.12 -25.61 12.74
CA VAL A 339 0.07 -24.17 13.01
C VAL A 339 1.32 -23.97 13.86
N GLN A 340 2.15 -23.00 13.51
CA GLN A 340 3.25 -22.62 14.39
C GLN A 340 2.74 -21.81 15.60
N PRO A 341 3.08 -22.18 16.86
CA PRO A 341 2.59 -21.50 18.07
C PRO A 341 2.81 -19.98 18.09
N GLY A 342 3.92 -19.51 17.51
CA GLY A 342 4.27 -18.08 17.46
C GLY A 342 3.59 -17.29 16.33
N ALA A 343 2.82 -17.96 15.48
CA ALA A 343 2.25 -17.36 14.28
C ALA A 343 0.76 -17.04 14.38
N CYS A 344 0.12 -17.33 15.53
CA CYS A 344 -1.25 -16.90 15.77
C CYS A 344 -1.27 -15.43 16.21
N LEU A 345 -2.10 -14.63 15.57
CA LEU A 345 -2.29 -13.22 15.88
C LEU A 345 -3.70 -13.00 16.44
N ALA A 346 -3.79 -12.54 17.68
CA ALA A 346 -5.06 -12.12 18.26
C ALA A 346 -5.35 -10.67 17.85
N VAL A 347 -6.41 -10.49 17.06
CA VAL A 347 -6.74 -9.21 16.42
C VAL A 347 -8.20 -8.87 16.75
N PRO A 348 -8.55 -7.62 17.07
CA PRO A 348 -9.95 -7.24 17.27
C PRO A 348 -10.71 -7.23 15.94
N VAL A 349 -12.05 -7.35 16.00
CA VAL A 349 -12.90 -7.31 14.79
C VAL A 349 -12.85 -5.93 14.14
N GLU A 350 -12.97 -4.88 14.95
CA GLU A 350 -12.96 -3.49 14.51
C GLU A 350 -11.68 -2.78 14.98
N ALA A 351 -11.27 -1.75 14.23
CA ALA A 351 -10.20 -0.85 14.66
C ALA A 351 -10.74 0.03 15.80
N GLY A 352 -9.95 0.20 16.86
CA GLY A 352 -10.31 1.01 18.02
C GLY A 352 -10.01 2.50 17.87
#